data_AF-G3T310-F1
#
_entry.id   AF-G3T310-F1
#
_cell.length_a   1.000
_cell.length_b   1.000
_cell.length_c   1.000
_cell.angle_alpha   90.00
_cell.angle_beta   90.00
_cell.angle_gamma   90.00
#
_symmetry.space_group_name_H-M   'P 1'
#
loop_
_entity.id
_entity.type
_entity.pdbx_description
1 polymer ?
#
loop_
_entity_poly.entity_id
_entity_poly.type
_entity_poly.pdbx_seq_one_letter_code
_entity_poly.pdbx_strand_id
1 'polypeptide(L)'
;LLLFSFQRSSDRESILSILQVLGDLLSVGTDRRIHYMISKGGSEALLQTLVDTARTFSPDYDILLPLLRLLAKVGLRDKKFGQKALELEALDVTLTLARKNLSHSQNLLHCLWALRVFASRVTTGAMLGINGAMELLFKVITPYSRKHTRIIRSENVLQIGIQLPLSWPLT
;
A
#
# COMPACT_ATOMS: atom_id res chain seq x y z
N LEU A 1 -0.12 -34.39 2.44
CA LEU A 1 0.30 -33.15 3.14
C LEU A 1 1.75 -32.78 2.84
N LEU A 2 2.74 -33.66 3.03
CA LEU A 2 4.16 -33.34 2.78
C LEU A 2 4.50 -32.97 1.31
N LEU A 3 3.97 -33.70 0.33
CA LEU A 3 4.16 -33.37 -1.10
C LEU A 3 3.54 -32.02 -1.48
N PHE A 4 2.38 -31.70 -0.90
CA PHE A 4 1.73 -30.41 -1.12
C PHE A 4 2.53 -29.27 -0.48
N SER A 5 3.06 -29.46 0.73
CA SER A 5 3.93 -28.47 1.38
C SER A 5 5.25 -28.26 0.64
N PHE A 6 5.87 -29.33 0.11
CA PHE A 6 7.11 -29.25 -0.65
C PHE A 6 6.90 -28.62 -2.03
N GLN A 7 5.84 -29.00 -2.75
CA GLN A 7 5.48 -28.35 -4.01
C GLN A 7 5.19 -26.87 -3.78
N ARG A 8 4.42 -26.54 -2.74
CA ARG A 8 4.10 -25.16 -2.40
C ARG A 8 5.31 -24.36 -1.93
N SER A 9 6.29 -24.97 -1.26
CA SER A 9 7.54 -24.28 -0.91
C SER A 9 8.39 -24.00 -2.15
N SER A 10 8.44 -24.94 -3.11
CA SER A 10 9.11 -24.73 -4.40
C SER A 10 8.43 -23.64 -5.23
N ASP A 11 7.09 -23.64 -5.28
CA ASP A 11 6.32 -22.61 -5.97
C ASP A 11 6.52 -21.23 -5.31
N ARG A 12 6.55 -21.18 -3.98
CA ARG A 12 6.83 -19.97 -3.20
C ARG A 12 8.20 -19.38 -3.52
N GLU A 13 9.26 -20.18 -3.45
CA GLU A 13 10.63 -19.73 -3.76
C GLU A 13 10.76 -19.28 -5.22
N SER A 14 10.08 -19.97 -6.13
CA SER A 14 10.02 -19.59 -7.54
C SER A 14 9.34 -18.22 -7.73
N ILE A 15 8.20 -17.98 -7.06
CA ILE A 15 7.51 -16.68 -7.09
C ILE A 15 8.43 -15.58 -6.55
N LEU A 16 9.06 -15.78 -5.39
CA LEU A 16 9.97 -14.79 -4.81
C LEU A 16 11.15 -14.48 -5.73
N SER A 17 11.75 -15.51 -6.33
CA SER A 17 12.86 -15.36 -7.28
C SER A 17 12.44 -14.56 -8.51
N ILE A 18 11.25 -14.85 -9.06
CA ILE A 18 10.68 -14.10 -10.19
C ILE A 18 10.43 -12.64 -9.81
N LEU A 19 9.80 -12.39 -8.64
CA LEU A 19 9.53 -11.03 -8.18
C LEU A 19 10.82 -10.25 -7.92
N GLN A 20 11.87 -10.91 -7.42
CA GLN A 20 13.18 -10.28 -7.23
C GLN A 20 13.81 -9.91 -8.58
N VAL A 21 13.89 -10.85 -9.52
CA VAL A 21 14.44 -10.59 -10.86
C VAL A 21 13.65 -9.50 -11.59
N LEU A 22 12.31 -9.51 -11.49
CA LEU A 22 11.48 -8.43 -12.03
C LEU A 22 11.75 -7.11 -11.30
N GLY A 23 11.87 -7.13 -9.98
CA GLY A 23 12.25 -5.98 -9.16
C GLY A 23 13.50 -5.30 -9.69
N ASP A 24 14.56 -6.08 -9.85
CA ASP A 24 15.88 -5.62 -10.30
C ASP A 24 15.83 -5.15 -11.75
N LEU A 25 15.22 -5.94 -12.65
CA LEU A 25 15.11 -5.61 -14.07
C LEU A 25 14.35 -4.31 -14.31
N LEU A 26 13.29 -4.06 -13.52
CA LEU A 26 12.49 -2.84 -13.62
C LEU A 26 13.13 -1.67 -12.86
N SER A 27 14.04 -1.92 -11.90
CA SER A 27 14.78 -0.88 -11.16
C SER A 27 15.92 -0.30 -11.96
N VAL A 28 16.68 -1.17 -12.62
CA VAL A 28 17.77 -0.77 -13.52
C VAL A 28 17.25 -0.49 -14.94
N GLY A 29 16.05 -0.98 -15.26
CA GLY A 29 15.43 -0.84 -16.57
C GLY A 29 14.87 0.54 -16.86
N THR A 30 14.93 0.94 -18.12
CA THR A 30 14.24 2.14 -18.61
C THR A 30 12.73 1.91 -18.68
N ASP A 31 11.95 3.00 -18.75
CA ASP A 31 10.50 2.95 -18.94
C ASP A 31 10.08 2.02 -20.11
N ARG A 32 10.94 1.86 -21.13
CA ARG A 32 10.70 0.96 -22.26
C ARG A 32 10.52 -0.50 -21.85
N ARG A 33 11.28 -1.00 -20.87
CA ARG A 33 11.15 -2.38 -20.37
C ARG A 33 9.84 -2.58 -19.61
N ILE A 34 9.44 -1.59 -18.82
CA ILE A 34 8.15 -1.59 -18.12
C ILE A 34 7.01 -1.62 -19.16
N HIS A 35 7.06 -0.76 -20.19
CA HIS A 35 6.05 -0.75 -21.25
C HIS A 35 5.99 -2.06 -22.04
N TYR A 36 7.14 -2.69 -22.32
CA TYR A 36 7.18 -4.00 -22.97
C TYR A 36 6.53 -5.08 -22.10
N MET A 37 6.83 -5.10 -20.80
CA MET A 37 6.21 -6.04 -19.87
C MET A 37 4.68 -5.83 -19.79
N ILE A 38 4.22 -4.58 -19.77
CA ILE A 38 2.79 -4.24 -19.79
C ILE A 38 2.15 -4.70 -21.10
N SER A 39 2.78 -4.49 -22.26
CA SER A 39 2.22 -4.90 -23.55
C SER A 39 2.13 -6.42 -23.73
N LYS A 40 2.86 -7.18 -22.90
CA LYS A 40 2.78 -8.64 -22.80
C LYS A 40 1.84 -9.13 -21.69
N GLY A 41 1.06 -8.25 -21.06
CA GLY A 41 0.09 -8.62 -20.02
C GLY A 41 0.70 -8.84 -18.63
N GLY A 42 1.94 -8.40 -18.40
CA GLY A 42 2.61 -8.58 -17.11
C GLY A 42 1.93 -7.86 -15.96
N SER A 43 1.27 -6.73 -16.20
CA SER A 43 0.46 -6.02 -15.19
C SER A 43 -0.71 -6.87 -14.70
N GLU A 44 -1.44 -7.53 -15.61
CA GLU A 44 -2.57 -8.40 -15.32
C GLU A 44 -2.09 -9.65 -14.57
N ALA A 45 -0.97 -10.24 -15.00
CA ALA A 45 -0.36 -11.37 -14.30
C ALA A 45 0.00 -11.02 -12.85
N LEU A 46 0.63 -9.87 -12.61
CA LEU A 46 0.96 -9.40 -11.25
C LEU A 46 -0.31 -9.16 -10.41
N LEU A 47 -1.36 -8.57 -10.98
CA LEU A 47 -2.63 -8.35 -10.29
C LEU A 47 -3.31 -9.67 -9.93
N GLN A 48 -3.29 -10.65 -10.85
CA GLN A 48 -3.83 -11.98 -10.59
C GLN A 48 -3.05 -12.69 -9.48
N THR A 49 -1.71 -12.66 -9.53
CA THR A 49 -0.87 -13.22 -8.46
C THR A 49 -1.19 -12.60 -7.10
N LEU A 50 -1.49 -11.30 -7.05
CA LEU A 50 -1.88 -10.61 -5.82
C LEU A 50 -3.20 -11.16 -5.29
N VAL A 51 -4.20 -11.29 -6.16
CA VAL A 51 -5.53 -11.81 -5.80
C VAL A 51 -5.41 -13.23 -5.27
N ASP A 52 -4.67 -14.09 -5.98
CA ASP A 52 -4.47 -15.49 -5.61
C ASP A 52 -3.74 -15.62 -4.27
N THR A 53 -2.63 -14.89 -4.11
CA THR A 53 -1.81 -14.93 -2.88
C THR A 53 -2.59 -14.39 -1.68
N ALA A 54 -3.34 -13.30 -1.86
CA ALA A 54 -4.09 -12.64 -0.79
C ALA A 54 -5.34 -13.40 -0.34
N ARG A 55 -5.92 -14.23 -1.22
CA ARG A 55 -7.10 -15.06 -0.92
C ARG A 55 -6.76 -16.37 -0.22
N THR A 56 -5.48 -16.70 -0.08
CA THR A 56 -5.07 -17.87 0.72
C THR A 56 -5.46 -17.71 2.19
N PHE A 57 -5.69 -18.82 2.89
CA PHE A 57 -6.13 -18.85 4.30
C PHE A 57 -5.20 -18.05 5.22
N SER A 58 -3.90 -18.06 4.92
CA SER A 58 -2.87 -17.25 5.58
C SER A 58 -2.07 -16.52 4.50
N PRO A 59 -2.37 -15.25 4.22
CA PRO A 59 -1.67 -14.48 3.20
C PRO A 59 -0.18 -14.41 3.50
N ASP A 60 0.65 -14.79 2.53
CA ASP A 60 2.11 -14.79 2.67
C ASP A 60 2.66 -13.39 2.40
N TYR A 61 3.00 -12.67 3.46
CA TYR A 61 3.49 -11.30 3.35
C TYR A 61 4.89 -11.21 2.73
N ASP A 62 5.70 -12.25 2.79
CA ASP A 62 7.00 -12.24 2.12
C ASP A 62 6.85 -12.17 0.60
N ILE A 63 5.76 -12.72 0.05
CA ILE A 63 5.38 -12.57 -1.37
C ILE A 63 4.61 -11.26 -1.59
N LEU A 64 3.63 -10.95 -0.73
CA LEU A 64 2.73 -9.81 -0.97
C LEU A 64 3.46 -8.47 -0.96
N LEU A 65 4.42 -8.26 -0.05
CA LEU A 65 5.11 -6.97 0.05
C LEU A 65 5.93 -6.62 -1.20
N PRO A 66 6.83 -7.48 -1.72
CA PRO A 66 7.53 -7.21 -2.96
C PRO A 66 6.57 -7.12 -4.16
N LEU A 67 5.49 -7.92 -4.18
CA LEU A 67 4.47 -7.84 -5.22
C LEU A 67 3.72 -6.50 -5.23
N LEU A 68 3.25 -6.02 -4.08
CA LEU A 68 2.59 -4.71 -3.95
C LEU A 68 3.52 -3.56 -4.34
N ARG A 69 4.81 -3.66 -4.02
CA ARG A 69 5.83 -2.69 -4.43
C ARG A 69 6.01 -2.67 -5.95
N LEU A 70 6.06 -3.85 -6.58
CA LEU A 70 6.12 -3.97 -8.03
C LEU A 70 4.86 -3.41 -8.70
N LEU A 71 3.68 -3.74 -8.19
CA LEU A 71 2.40 -3.20 -8.69
C LEU A 71 2.36 -1.69 -8.62
N ALA A 72 2.78 -1.10 -7.50
CA ALA A 72 2.86 0.36 -7.35
C ALA A 72 3.81 1.00 -8.37
N LYS A 73 4.88 0.31 -8.75
CA LYS A 73 5.84 0.79 -9.75
C LYS A 73 5.33 0.66 -11.18
N VAL A 74 4.83 -0.53 -11.54
CA VAL A 74 4.34 -0.86 -12.88
C VAL A 74 3.09 -0.08 -13.20
N GLY A 75 2.16 0.03 -12.24
CA GLY A 75 0.90 0.72 -12.47
C GLY A 75 1.05 2.23 -12.69
N LEU A 76 2.16 2.87 -12.28
CA LEU A 76 2.47 4.26 -12.65
C LEU A 76 2.77 4.43 -14.15
N ARG A 77 3.00 3.34 -14.89
CA ARG A 77 3.26 3.32 -16.33
C ARG A 77 2.14 2.67 -17.14
N ASP A 78 1.19 2.01 -16.48
CA ASP A 78 0.03 1.40 -17.12
C ASP A 78 -1.21 2.31 -17.00
N LYS A 79 -1.57 2.96 -18.11
CA LYS A 79 -2.72 3.87 -18.19
C LYS A 79 -4.07 3.20 -17.91
N LYS A 80 -4.14 1.88 -17.98
CA LYS A 80 -5.35 1.08 -17.74
C LYS A 80 -5.27 0.30 -16.43
N PHE A 81 -4.25 0.53 -15.60
CA PHE A 81 -3.99 -0.27 -14.42
C PHE A 81 -5.16 -0.34 -13.44
N GLY A 82 -5.79 0.80 -13.13
CA GLY A 82 -6.96 0.82 -12.25
C GLY A 82 -8.14 0.02 -12.80
N GLN A 83 -8.34 0.03 -14.12
CA GLN A 83 -9.41 -0.74 -14.77
C GLN A 83 -9.12 -2.24 -14.67
N LYS A 84 -7.89 -2.66 -14.96
CA LYS A 84 -7.45 -4.06 -14.80
C LYS A 84 -7.59 -4.53 -13.35
N ALA A 85 -7.23 -3.68 -12.40
CA ALA A 85 -7.35 -3.99 -10.97
C ALA A 85 -8.81 -4.12 -10.51
N LEU A 86 -9.73 -3.38 -11.14
CA LEU A 86 -11.16 -3.54 -10.90
C LEU A 86 -11.68 -4.85 -11.51
N GLU A 87 -11.34 -5.13 -12.76
CA GLU A 87 -11.77 -6.34 -13.48
C GLU A 87 -11.29 -7.64 -12.81
N LEU A 88 -10.10 -7.61 -12.21
CA LEU A 88 -9.53 -8.75 -11.48
C LEU A 88 -9.87 -8.74 -9.98
N GLU A 89 -10.74 -7.84 -9.51
CA GLU A 89 -11.11 -7.68 -8.09
C GLU A 89 -9.93 -7.35 -7.14
N ALA A 90 -8.77 -7.00 -7.70
CA ALA A 90 -7.56 -6.66 -6.95
C ALA A 90 -7.75 -5.41 -6.07
N LEU A 91 -8.66 -4.51 -6.47
CA LEU A 91 -9.04 -3.32 -5.71
C LEU A 91 -9.60 -3.70 -4.32
N ASP A 92 -10.62 -4.56 -4.28
CA ASP A 92 -11.29 -4.96 -3.03
C ASP A 92 -10.41 -5.87 -2.17
N VAL A 93 -9.65 -6.75 -2.82
CA VAL A 93 -8.67 -7.60 -2.14
C VAL A 93 -7.62 -6.75 -1.43
N THR A 94 -7.04 -5.77 -2.13
CA THR A 94 -6.01 -4.88 -1.53
C THR A 94 -6.58 -4.00 -0.44
N LEU A 95 -7.81 -3.51 -0.62
CA LEU A 95 -8.49 -2.70 0.39
C LEU A 95 -8.77 -3.53 1.66
N THR A 96 -9.14 -4.80 1.49
CA THR A 96 -9.29 -5.75 2.60
C THR A 96 -7.96 -6.02 3.31
N LEU A 97 -6.87 -6.23 2.56
CA LEU A 97 -5.53 -6.36 3.14
C LEU A 97 -5.15 -5.12 3.94
N ALA A 98 -5.40 -3.92 3.41
CA ALA A 98 -5.11 -2.67 4.09
C ALA A 98 -5.86 -2.56 5.43
N ARG A 99 -7.15 -2.91 5.47
CA ARG A 99 -7.95 -2.92 6.72
C ARG A 99 -7.39 -3.89 7.76
N LYS A 100 -6.95 -5.08 7.33
CA LYS A 100 -6.34 -6.09 8.21
C LYS A 100 -4.98 -5.64 8.78
N ASN A 101 -4.32 -4.69 8.13
CA ASN A 101 -2.97 -4.24 8.49
C ASN A 101 -2.91 -2.86 9.13
N LEU A 102 -4.01 -2.33 9.68
CA LEU A 102 -4.02 -1.01 10.32
C LEU A 102 -2.98 -0.86 11.46
N SER A 103 -2.65 -1.95 12.16
CA SER A 103 -1.62 -1.98 13.22
C SER A 103 -0.20 -2.26 12.69
N HIS A 104 -0.05 -2.69 11.44
CA HIS A 104 1.23 -3.07 10.82
C HIS A 104 1.62 -2.04 9.77
N SER A 105 2.30 -0.97 10.20
CA SER A 105 2.55 0.23 9.38
C SER A 105 3.25 -0.05 8.04
N GLN A 106 4.21 -0.98 8.00
CA GLN A 106 4.92 -1.35 6.77
C GLN A 106 3.99 -2.07 5.77
N ASN A 107 3.21 -3.05 6.23
CA ASN A 107 2.26 -3.77 5.37
C ASN A 107 1.18 -2.84 4.84
N LEU A 108 0.66 -1.97 5.70
CA LEU A 108 -0.30 -0.94 5.34
C LEU A 108 0.26 0.02 4.29
N LEU A 109 1.50 0.49 4.45
CA LEU A 109 2.16 1.39 3.51
C LEU A 109 2.20 0.79 2.09
N HIS A 110 2.56 -0.47 1.97
CA HIS A 110 2.60 -1.16 0.67
C HIS A 110 1.20 -1.33 0.06
N CYS A 111 0.17 -1.61 0.87
CA CYS A 111 -1.21 -1.62 0.39
C CYS A 111 -1.65 -0.23 -0.10
N LEU A 112 -1.33 0.83 0.64
CA LEU A 112 -1.67 2.21 0.28
C LEU A 112 -0.99 2.67 -1.01
N TRP A 113 0.26 2.25 -1.25
CA TRP A 113 0.95 2.53 -2.51
C TRP A 113 0.24 1.90 -3.71
N ALA A 114 -0.23 0.66 -3.58
CA ALA A 114 -1.00 0.00 -4.64
C ALA A 114 -2.38 0.65 -4.83
N LEU A 115 -3.13 0.91 -3.76
CA LEU A 115 -4.44 1.58 -3.80
C LEU A 115 -4.37 2.96 -4.47
N ARG A 116 -3.31 3.73 -4.21
CA ARG A 116 -3.08 5.01 -4.89
C ARG A 116 -3.01 4.86 -6.41
N VAL A 117 -2.37 3.80 -6.90
CA VAL A 117 -2.20 3.56 -8.33
C VAL A 117 -3.47 2.98 -8.97
N PHE A 118 -4.26 2.21 -8.22
CA PHE A 118 -5.60 1.80 -8.65
C PHE A 118 -6.54 3.00 -8.84
N ALA A 119 -6.38 4.04 -8.02
CA ALA A 119 -7.09 5.31 -8.13
C ALA A 119 -6.58 6.24 -9.26
N SER A 120 -5.87 5.72 -10.26
CA SER A 120 -5.32 6.49 -11.38
C SER A 120 -6.38 7.09 -12.31
N ARG A 121 -7.65 6.67 -12.22
CA ARG A 121 -8.79 7.22 -12.96
C ARG A 121 -9.91 7.59 -12.00
N VAL A 122 -10.71 8.59 -12.40
CA VAL A 122 -11.85 9.06 -11.59
C VAL A 122 -12.85 7.92 -11.32
N THR A 123 -13.13 7.07 -12.30
CA THR A 123 -14.07 5.95 -12.16
C THR A 123 -13.60 4.93 -11.12
N THR A 124 -12.34 4.51 -11.19
CA THR A 124 -11.77 3.53 -10.24
C THR A 124 -11.54 4.14 -8.86
N GLY A 125 -11.22 5.44 -8.79
CA GLY A 125 -11.18 6.21 -7.55
C GLY A 125 -12.55 6.32 -6.88
N ALA A 126 -13.62 6.54 -7.66
CA ALA A 126 -14.99 6.56 -7.15
C ALA A 126 -15.40 5.17 -6.60
N MET A 127 -15.07 4.09 -7.31
CA MET A 127 -15.30 2.72 -6.83
C MET A 127 -14.55 2.45 -5.52
N LEU A 128 -13.28 2.87 -5.39
CA LEU A 128 -12.55 2.81 -4.12
C LEU A 128 -13.27 3.54 -2.99
N GLY A 129 -13.79 4.75 -3.29
CA GLY A 129 -14.57 5.54 -2.33
C GLY A 129 -15.82 4.80 -1.86
N ILE A 130 -16.61 4.27 -2.80
CA ILE A 130 -17.82 3.47 -2.53
C ILE A 130 -17.48 2.24 -1.69
N ASN A 131 -16.37 1.57 -2.01
CA ASN A 131 -15.92 0.38 -1.28
C ASN A 131 -15.29 0.72 0.08
N GLY A 132 -15.37 1.97 0.54
CA GLY A 132 -15.00 2.39 1.90
C GLY A 132 -13.53 2.74 2.07
N ALA A 133 -12.81 3.09 0.99
CA ALA A 133 -11.43 3.58 1.09
C ALA A 133 -11.32 4.87 1.92
N MET A 134 -12.34 5.74 1.87
CA MET A 134 -12.36 6.97 2.68
C MET A 134 -12.37 6.66 4.19
N GLU A 135 -13.17 5.68 4.63
CA GLU A 135 -13.21 5.23 6.02
C GLU A 135 -11.84 4.71 6.48
N LEU A 136 -11.16 3.94 5.62
CA LEU A 136 -9.81 3.47 5.88
C LEU A 136 -8.85 4.64 6.06
N LEU A 137 -8.87 5.63 5.17
CA LEU A 137 -7.99 6.81 5.27
C LEU A 137 -8.21 7.59 6.56
N PHE A 138 -9.47 7.76 7.00
CA PHE A 138 -9.75 8.39 8.29
C PHE A 138 -9.14 7.62 9.46
N LYS A 139 -9.22 6.28 9.47
CA LYS A 139 -8.58 5.45 10.51
C LYS A 139 -7.05 5.61 10.51
N VAL A 140 -6.44 5.74 9.33
CA VAL A 140 -4.99 5.91 9.18
C VAL A 140 -4.54 7.32 9.61
N ILE A 141 -5.26 8.38 9.24
CA ILE A 141 -4.84 9.77 9.45
C ILE A 141 -5.18 10.27 10.87
N THR A 142 -6.34 9.88 11.43
CA THR A 142 -6.84 10.41 12.71
C THR A 142 -5.83 10.30 13.88
N PRO A 143 -5.11 9.18 14.07
CA PRO A 143 -4.11 9.06 15.13
C PRO A 143 -2.97 10.09 15.00
N TYR A 144 -2.58 10.43 13.77
CA TYR A 144 -1.54 11.40 13.49
C TYR A 144 -2.02 12.83 13.73
N SER A 145 -3.23 13.16 13.29
CA SER A 145 -3.83 14.48 13.55
C SER A 145 -3.94 14.76 15.05
N ARG A 146 -4.43 13.80 15.85
CA ARG A 146 -4.53 13.97 17.31
C ARG A 146 -3.18 14.15 17.99
N LYS A 147 -2.16 13.39 17.60
CA LYS A 147 -0.80 13.53 18.14
C LYS A 147 -0.20 14.88 17.79
N HIS A 148 -0.31 15.32 16.55
CA HIS A 148 0.21 16.61 16.11
C HIS A 148 -0.50 17.78 16.79
N THR A 149 -1.83 17.74 16.90
CA THR A 149 -2.59 18.75 17.63
C THR A 149 -2.23 18.79 19.12
N ARG A 150 -1.93 17.64 19.74
CA ARG A 150 -1.49 17.58 21.14
C ARG A 150 -0.09 18.15 21.32
N ILE A 151 0.83 17.89 20.39
CA ILE A 151 2.19 18.46 20.38
C ILE A 151 2.11 20.00 20.25
N ILE A 152 1.33 20.50 19.30
CA ILE A 152 1.11 21.96 19.15
C ILE A 152 0.50 22.55 20.42
N ARG A 153 -0.47 21.86 21.05
CA ARG A 153 -1.03 22.31 22.33
C ARG A 153 0.01 22.31 23.46
N SER A 154 0.87 21.30 23.57
CA SER A 154 1.93 21.30 24.59
C SER A 154 3.01 22.35 24.33
N GLU A 155 3.41 22.56 23.08
CA GLU A 155 4.37 23.60 22.70
C GLU A 155 3.79 25.00 22.96
N ASN A 156 2.54 25.26 22.58
CA ASN A 156 1.87 26.52 22.88
C ASN A 156 1.68 26.73 24.40
N VAL A 157 1.41 25.69 25.18
CA VAL A 157 1.32 25.78 26.64
C VAL A 157 2.70 26.03 27.28
N LEU A 158 3.77 25.42 26.76
CA LEU A 158 5.15 25.69 27.20
C LEU A 158 5.58 27.12 26.84
N GLN A 159 5.15 27.65 25.69
CA GLN A 159 5.46 29.01 25.27
C GLN A 159 4.72 30.07 26.11
N ILE A 160 3.48 29.78 26.53
CA ILE A 160 2.72 30.66 27.45
C ILE A 160 3.28 30.61 28.88
N GLY A 161 3.86 29.48 29.30
CA GLY A 161 4.46 29.31 30.63
C GLY A 161 5.81 30.01 30.86
N ILE A 162 6.47 30.52 29.81
CA ILE A 162 7.79 31.19 29.89
C ILE A 162 7.65 32.74 29.81
N GLN A 163 6.43 33.26 29.61
CA GLN A 163 6.16 34.69 29.48
C GLN A 163 5.26 35.23 30.60
N LEU A 164 5.61 35.01 31.86
CA LEU A 164 5.05 35.76 33.00
C LEU A 164 6.21 36.37 33.81
N PRO A 165 6.49 37.67 33.67
CA PRO A 165 7.46 38.34 34.51
C PRO A 165 6.93 38.42 35.95
N LEU A 166 7.68 37.87 36.88
CA LEU A 166 7.60 38.16 38.31
C LEU A 166 7.96 39.63 38.56
N SER A 167 6.97 40.53 38.54
CA SER A 167 7.07 41.83 39.25
C SER A 167 5.76 42.60 39.20
N TRP A 168 4.97 42.56 40.28
CA TRP A 168 4.03 43.63 40.61
C TRP A 168 4.38 44.06 42.05
N PRO A 169 4.80 45.32 42.30
CA PRO A 169 4.99 45.82 43.64
C PRO A 169 3.65 46.17 44.28
N LEU A 170 3.49 45.82 45.55
CA LEU A 170 2.42 46.32 46.41
C LEU A 170 2.75 47.77 46.80
N THR A 171 1.94 48.70 46.32
CA THR A 171 1.69 50.02 46.93
C THR A 171 0.20 50.26 46.91
#